data_AF-A0A4Q3RJF8-F1
#
_entry.id   AF-A0A4Q3RJF8-F1
#
_cell.length_a   1.000
_cell.length_b   1.000
_cell.length_c   1.000
_cell.angle_alpha   90.00
_cell.angle_beta   90.00
_cell.angle_gamma   90.00
#
_symmetry.space_group_name_H-M   'P 1'
#
loop_
_entity.id
_entity.type
_entity.pdbx_description
1 polymer ?
#
loop_
_entity_poly.entity_id
_entity_poly.type
_entity_poly.pdbx_seq_one_letter_code
_entity_poly.pdbx_strand_id
1 'polypeptide(L)'
;VTHAKGLQFNQDELERFAETVEHAGEKKGCLLVQLPPSVKSDLREELEGILEYLRGDAKGWRIAVEFRDNSWYNSTVYRMLQNFGAGMVEQDMPKAPTPQVTIAEDFGYLRFHGPDGDYRGSYDEAFLLGQAMRIAAWIKEGREVYVYFNNTAGEAFENLQTLNAMFNPHHEAICKQQHPHCSTCFHPLPICTGNDLGQLHPPKIN
;
A
#
# COMPACT_ATOMS: atom_id res chain seq x y z
N VAL A 1 18.30 -8.66 -3.06
CA VAL A 1 17.49 -8.86 -1.84
C VAL A 1 16.33 -9.88 -1.99
N THR A 2 15.09 -9.53 -2.35
CA THR A 2 13.93 -10.43 -2.09
C THR A 2 13.76 -11.64 -3.02
N HIS A 3 14.48 -11.68 -4.15
CA HIS A 3 14.41 -12.79 -5.11
C HIS A 3 15.55 -13.81 -4.93
N ALA A 4 16.32 -13.70 -3.84
CA ALA A 4 17.34 -14.68 -3.50
C ALA A 4 16.70 -16.05 -3.17
N LYS A 5 17.37 -17.13 -3.57
CA LYS A 5 16.87 -18.50 -3.36
C LYS A 5 16.66 -18.73 -1.87
N GLY A 6 15.45 -19.14 -1.48
CA GLY A 6 15.10 -19.43 -0.09
C GLY A 6 15.10 -18.21 0.84
N LEU A 7 14.95 -16.99 0.30
CA LEU A 7 15.09 -15.74 1.08
C LEU A 7 16.42 -15.60 1.82
N GLN A 8 17.46 -16.32 1.39
CA GLN A 8 18.82 -16.13 1.90
C GLN A 8 19.37 -14.82 1.34
N PHE A 9 19.01 -13.72 1.97
CA PHE A 9 19.51 -12.40 1.63
C PHE A 9 20.97 -12.29 2.06
N ASN A 10 21.78 -11.63 1.23
CA ASN A 10 23.10 -11.20 1.66
C ASN A 10 22.90 -9.97 2.56
N GLN A 11 23.38 -10.04 3.81
CA GLN A 11 23.28 -8.94 4.76
C GLN A 11 23.95 -7.66 4.20
N ASP A 12 25.07 -7.80 3.49
CA ASP A 12 25.76 -6.68 2.84
C ASP A 12 24.88 -5.98 1.77
N GLU A 13 23.97 -6.72 1.10
CA GLU A 13 23.04 -6.13 0.14
C GLU A 13 21.94 -5.32 0.84
N LEU A 14 21.48 -5.80 1.99
CA LEU A 14 20.48 -5.09 2.79
C LEU A 14 21.08 -3.85 3.44
N GLU A 15 22.31 -3.93 3.95
CA GLU A 15 23.07 -2.78 4.49
C GLU A 15 23.21 -1.69 3.43
N ARG A 16 23.69 -2.05 2.24
CA ARG A 16 23.80 -1.11 1.11
C ARG A 16 22.47 -0.49 0.71
N PHE A 17 21.40 -1.29 0.75
CA PHE A 17 20.06 -0.79 0.45
C PHE A 17 19.60 0.22 1.52
N ALA A 18 19.78 -0.11 2.81
CA ALA A 18 19.45 0.76 3.93
C ALA A 18 20.21 2.10 3.85
N GLU A 19 21.53 2.05 3.64
CA GLU A 19 22.36 3.25 3.42
C GLU A 19 21.86 4.10 2.25
N THR A 20 21.50 3.47 1.13
CA THR A 20 21.01 4.18 -0.05
C THR A 20 19.69 4.89 0.25
N VAL A 21 18.75 4.22 0.92
CA VAL A 21 17.43 4.81 1.20
C VAL A 21 17.51 5.90 2.27
N GLU A 22 18.46 5.87 3.20
CA GLU A 22 18.65 6.96 4.18
C GLU A 22 18.82 8.34 3.53
N HIS A 23 19.41 8.39 2.32
CA HIS A 23 19.59 9.62 1.56
C HIS A 23 18.27 10.23 1.05
N ALA A 24 17.13 9.52 1.16
CA ALA A 24 15.82 10.04 0.79
C ALA A 24 15.32 11.20 1.70
N GLY A 25 15.98 11.46 2.83
CA GLY A 25 15.69 12.59 3.72
C GLY A 25 14.25 12.56 4.25
N GLU A 26 13.49 13.64 4.06
CA GLU A 26 12.09 13.75 4.50
C GLU A 26 11.08 13.08 3.54
N LYS A 27 11.55 12.55 2.40
CA LYS A 27 10.70 11.84 1.43
C LYS A 27 10.59 10.34 1.74
N LYS A 28 10.66 9.95 3.01
CA LYS A 28 10.37 8.58 3.44
C LYS A 28 8.89 8.27 3.21
N GLY A 29 8.64 7.10 2.63
CA GLY A 29 7.33 6.49 2.46
C GLY A 29 7.36 5.11 3.13
N CYS A 30 7.19 4.05 2.34
CA CYS A 30 7.45 2.68 2.80
C CYS A 30 8.53 1.99 1.96
N LEU A 31 9.27 1.09 2.59
CA LEU A 31 10.10 0.09 1.93
C LEU A 31 9.24 -1.11 1.57
N LEU A 32 9.26 -1.50 0.31
CA LEU A 32 8.53 -2.66 -0.18
C LEU A 32 9.39 -3.91 -0.10
N VAL A 33 8.92 -4.91 0.64
CA VAL A 33 9.47 -6.27 0.66
C VAL A 33 8.53 -7.17 -0.14
N GLN A 34 8.72 -7.20 -1.46
CA GLN A 34 7.95 -8.09 -2.33
C GLN A 34 8.61 -9.46 -2.42
N LEU A 35 7.90 -10.51 -2.00
CA LEU A 35 8.36 -11.90 -2.12
C LEU A 35 7.97 -12.49 -3.48
N PRO A 36 8.82 -13.36 -4.08
CA PRO A 36 8.47 -14.05 -5.32
C PRO A 36 7.40 -15.14 -5.08
N PRO A 37 6.62 -15.54 -6.10
CA PRO A 37 5.57 -16.57 -5.96
C PRO A 37 6.08 -17.95 -5.52
N SER A 38 7.37 -18.23 -5.70
CA SER A 38 7.99 -19.50 -5.28
C SER A 38 8.28 -19.57 -3.79
N VAL A 39 8.23 -18.44 -3.07
CA VAL A 39 8.52 -18.34 -1.65
C VAL A 39 7.21 -18.48 -0.87
N LYS A 40 7.16 -19.47 0.04
CA LYS A 40 5.98 -19.88 0.80
C LYS A 40 6.20 -19.69 2.29
N SER A 41 5.12 -19.80 3.07
CA SER A 41 5.13 -19.49 4.50
C SER A 41 5.96 -20.43 5.38
N ASP A 42 6.52 -21.51 4.83
CA ASP A 42 7.54 -22.32 5.50
C ASP A 42 8.83 -21.52 5.73
N LEU A 43 9.11 -20.51 4.90
CA LEU A 43 10.24 -19.58 5.04
C LEU A 43 9.93 -18.37 5.94
N ARG A 44 9.03 -18.53 6.90
CA ARG A 44 8.60 -17.43 7.79
C ARG A 44 9.73 -16.93 8.67
N GLU A 45 10.60 -17.81 9.14
CA GLU A 45 11.72 -17.45 10.02
C GLU A 45 12.73 -16.56 9.28
N GLU A 46 12.93 -16.81 7.99
CA GLU A 46 13.77 -15.99 7.11
C GLU A 46 13.16 -14.61 6.89
N LEU A 47 11.84 -14.52 6.68
CA LEU A 47 11.15 -13.24 6.60
C LEU A 47 11.23 -12.46 7.92
N GLU A 48 11.07 -13.14 9.06
CA GLU A 48 11.23 -12.54 10.38
C GLU A 48 12.64 -11.96 10.56
N GLY A 49 13.69 -12.66 10.10
CA GLY A 49 15.05 -12.14 10.07
C GLY A 49 15.22 -10.88 9.22
N ILE A 50 14.56 -10.81 8.05
CA ILE A 50 14.55 -9.59 7.21
C ILE A 50 13.90 -8.43 7.98
N LEU A 51 12.76 -8.67 8.63
CA LEU A 51 12.02 -7.64 9.36
C LEU A 51 12.79 -7.13 10.59
N GLU A 52 13.44 -8.01 11.33
CA GLU A 52 14.31 -7.66 12.45
C GLU A 52 15.47 -6.77 11.99
N TYR A 53 16.12 -7.16 10.89
CA TYR A 53 17.20 -6.39 10.30
C TYR A 53 16.74 -4.99 9.84
N LEU A 54 15.65 -4.91 9.07
CA LEU A 54 15.12 -3.64 8.57
C LEU A 54 14.62 -2.73 9.70
N ARG A 55 14.07 -3.30 10.78
CA ARG A 55 13.70 -2.54 11.99
C ARG A 55 14.92 -1.90 12.65
N GLY A 56 16.06 -2.59 12.65
CA GLY A 56 17.32 -2.09 13.19
C GLY A 56 17.93 -0.96 12.36
N ASP A 57 18.12 -1.21 11.07
CA ASP A 57 18.98 -0.39 10.20
C ASP A 57 18.20 0.61 9.34
N ALA A 58 16.94 0.34 9.01
CA ALA A 58 16.10 1.28 8.24
C ALA A 58 15.21 2.13 9.17
N LYS A 59 15.79 2.76 10.19
CA LYS A 59 15.01 3.54 11.18
C LYS A 59 14.19 4.65 10.52
N GLY A 60 12.91 4.69 10.89
CA GLY A 60 11.94 5.66 10.40
C GLY A 60 11.33 5.32 9.04
N TRP A 61 11.62 4.15 8.47
CA TRP A 61 10.88 3.62 7.33
C TRP A 61 9.73 2.74 7.80
N ARG A 62 8.59 2.86 7.13
CA ARG A 62 7.53 1.86 7.19
C ARG A 62 7.89 0.70 6.28
N ILE A 63 7.55 -0.52 6.66
CA ILE A 63 7.87 -1.71 5.87
C ILE A 63 6.55 -2.31 5.40
N ALA A 64 6.37 -2.45 4.08
CA ALA A 64 5.20 -3.10 3.49
C ALA A 64 5.63 -4.42 2.84
N VAL A 65 5.04 -5.54 3.26
CA VAL A 65 5.36 -6.88 2.72
C VAL A 65 4.30 -7.31 1.72
N GLU A 66 4.73 -7.72 0.53
CA GLU A 66 3.85 -8.22 -0.51
C GLU A 66 4.05 -9.72 -0.74
N PHE A 67 3.00 -10.48 -0.48
CA PHE A 67 2.99 -11.94 -0.62
C PHE A 67 2.46 -12.38 -1.98
N ARG A 68 3.14 -13.29 -2.66
CA ARG A 68 2.70 -13.82 -3.98
C ARG A 68 2.21 -15.27 -3.92
N ASP A 69 2.00 -15.79 -2.71
CA ASP A 69 1.50 -17.14 -2.45
C ASP A 69 0.53 -17.12 -1.26
N ASN A 70 -0.57 -17.87 -1.35
CA ASN A 70 -1.65 -17.86 -0.36
C ASN A 70 -1.26 -18.46 1.00
N SER A 71 -0.19 -19.26 1.07
CA SER A 71 0.27 -19.86 2.33
C SER A 71 0.63 -18.80 3.38
N TRP A 72 1.03 -17.60 2.95
CA TRP A 72 1.35 -16.47 3.82
C TRP A 72 0.12 -15.87 4.53
N TYR A 73 -1.08 -16.07 4.01
CA TYR A 73 -2.30 -15.47 4.54
C TYR A 73 -2.87 -16.28 5.71
N ASN A 74 -2.20 -16.22 6.86
CA ASN A 74 -2.61 -16.91 8.07
C ASN A 74 -2.34 -16.07 9.34
N SER A 75 -2.99 -16.44 10.44
CA SER A 75 -2.94 -15.68 11.70
C SER A 75 -1.55 -15.59 12.33
N THR A 76 -0.68 -16.56 12.09
CA THR A 76 0.70 -16.55 12.58
C THR A 76 1.52 -15.48 11.87
N VAL A 77 1.37 -15.35 10.55
CA VAL A 77 2.03 -14.32 9.75
C VAL A 77 1.48 -12.93 10.08
N TYR A 78 0.17 -12.78 10.24
CA TYR A 78 -0.43 -11.49 10.61
C TYR A 78 0.10 -10.98 11.96
N ARG A 79 0.22 -11.86 12.94
CA ARG A 79 0.78 -11.53 14.26
C ARG A 79 2.25 -11.13 14.17
N MET A 80 3.03 -11.83 13.34
CA MET A 80 4.42 -11.47 13.07
C MET A 80 4.51 -10.06 12.49
N LEU A 81 3.75 -9.74 11.43
CA LEU A 81 3.73 -8.39 10.85
C LEU A 81 3.36 -7.32 11.89
N GLN A 82 2.32 -7.55 12.71
CA GLN A 82 1.95 -6.66 13.81
C GLN A 82 3.08 -6.46 14.83
N ASN A 83 3.73 -7.54 15.25
CA ASN A 83 4.87 -7.48 16.18
C ASN A 83 6.01 -6.65 15.61
N PHE A 84 6.20 -6.67 14.28
CA PHE A 84 7.20 -5.88 13.58
C PHE A 84 6.77 -4.45 13.26
N GLY A 85 5.48 -4.11 13.40
CA GLY A 85 4.93 -2.86 12.88
C GLY A 85 5.02 -2.78 11.35
N ALA A 86 5.14 -3.95 10.70
CA ALA A 86 5.17 -4.07 9.26
C ALA A 86 3.74 -4.20 8.73
N GLY A 87 3.51 -3.57 7.59
CA GLY A 87 2.25 -3.63 6.90
C GLY A 87 2.17 -4.71 5.84
N MET A 88 0.96 -5.06 5.44
CA MET A 88 0.71 -6.01 4.36
C MET A 88 0.22 -5.26 3.13
N VAL A 89 0.82 -5.55 1.98
CA VAL A 89 0.38 -4.95 0.72
C VAL A 89 -0.98 -5.52 0.31
N GLU A 90 -1.90 -4.61 0.08
CA GLU A 90 -3.20 -4.87 -0.54
C GLU A 90 -3.06 -4.85 -2.06
N GLN A 91 -3.28 -5.99 -2.70
CA GLN A 91 -3.06 -6.18 -4.13
C GLN A 91 -4.19 -6.99 -4.76
N ASP A 92 -4.27 -6.89 -6.08
CA ASP A 92 -5.27 -7.49 -6.96
C ASP A 92 -4.71 -8.65 -7.81
N MET A 93 -3.55 -9.20 -7.45
CA MET A 93 -2.95 -10.32 -8.17
C MET A 93 -3.85 -11.57 -8.05
N PRO A 94 -4.43 -12.12 -9.14
CA PRO A 94 -5.45 -13.17 -9.04
C PRO A 94 -4.96 -14.48 -8.39
N LYS A 95 -3.66 -14.76 -8.49
CA LYS A 95 -3.06 -15.97 -7.91
C LYS A 95 -2.91 -15.92 -6.40
N ALA A 96 -2.86 -14.71 -5.82
CA ALA A 96 -2.66 -14.49 -4.40
C ALA A 96 -3.39 -13.23 -3.91
N PRO A 97 -4.73 -13.18 -4.05
CA PRO A 97 -5.49 -11.99 -3.70
C PRO A 97 -5.35 -11.70 -2.20
N THR A 98 -5.03 -10.46 -1.84
CA THR A 98 -4.90 -10.11 -0.42
C THR A 98 -6.27 -10.24 0.25
N PRO A 99 -6.40 -11.02 1.35
CA PRO A 99 -7.64 -11.10 2.09
C PRO A 99 -7.99 -9.75 2.71
N GLN A 100 -9.28 -9.45 2.83
CA GLN A 100 -9.77 -8.27 3.55
C GLN A 100 -9.63 -8.46 5.06
N VAL A 101 -8.40 -8.37 5.55
CA VAL A 101 -8.04 -8.49 6.97
C VAL A 101 -7.32 -7.22 7.36
N THR A 102 -7.87 -6.52 8.35
CA THR A 102 -7.21 -5.35 8.93
C THR A 102 -6.07 -5.81 9.83
N ILE A 103 -4.85 -5.57 9.39
CA ILE A 103 -3.69 -5.56 10.27
C ILE A 103 -3.68 -4.21 10.99
N ALA A 104 -3.29 -4.20 12.27
CA ALA A 104 -3.20 -2.97 13.04
C ALA A 104 -1.89 -2.26 12.64
N GLU A 105 -1.99 -1.40 11.65
CA GLU A 105 -0.90 -0.63 11.04
C GLU A 105 -1.33 0.85 10.95
N ASP A 106 -0.38 1.76 11.13
CA ASP A 106 -0.60 3.21 11.06
C ASP A 106 -0.65 3.73 9.61
N PHE A 107 -0.57 2.83 8.63
CA PHE A 107 -0.60 3.13 7.20
C PHE A 107 -1.38 2.08 6.40
N GLY A 108 -1.74 2.40 5.17
CA GLY A 108 -2.25 1.45 4.19
C GLY A 108 -1.37 1.47 2.94
N TYR A 109 -1.21 0.32 2.29
CA TYR A 109 -0.36 0.20 1.10
C TYR A 109 -1.06 -0.64 0.02
N LEU A 110 -1.48 0.00 -1.08
CA LEU A 110 -2.17 -0.64 -2.19
C LEU A 110 -1.26 -0.74 -3.43
N ARG A 111 -1.27 -1.89 -4.11
CA ARG A 111 -0.62 -2.11 -5.42
C ARG A 111 -1.54 -2.80 -6.41
N PHE A 112 -1.84 -2.11 -7.51
CA PHE A 112 -2.74 -2.53 -8.56
C PHE A 112 -1.95 -3.03 -9.78
N HIS A 113 -2.17 -4.27 -10.24
CA HIS A 113 -1.34 -4.98 -11.22
C HIS A 113 -2.05 -5.22 -12.56
N GLY A 114 -3.14 -4.54 -12.81
CA GLY A 114 -4.09 -4.78 -13.90
C GLY A 114 -5.26 -5.66 -13.43
N PRO A 115 -6.47 -5.53 -14.02
CA PRO A 115 -7.64 -6.33 -13.64
C PRO A 115 -7.40 -7.85 -13.67
N ASP A 116 -6.55 -8.31 -14.58
CA ASP A 116 -6.16 -9.72 -14.74
C ASP A 116 -4.79 -10.05 -14.11
N GLY A 117 -4.13 -9.08 -13.46
CA GLY A 117 -2.81 -9.23 -12.86
C GLY A 117 -1.66 -9.41 -13.86
N ASP A 118 -1.86 -9.03 -15.12
CA ASP A 118 -0.91 -9.17 -16.22
C ASP A 118 -0.12 -7.88 -16.53
N TYR A 119 -0.22 -6.88 -15.64
CA TYR A 119 0.40 -5.55 -15.73
C TYR A 119 -0.17 -4.69 -16.87
N ARG A 120 -1.36 -5.01 -17.37
CA ARG A 120 -2.02 -4.32 -18.49
C ARG A 120 -3.44 -3.90 -18.11
N GLY A 121 -4.12 -3.29 -19.08
CA GLY A 121 -5.51 -2.89 -18.97
C GLY A 121 -5.74 -1.65 -18.12
N SER A 122 -7.01 -1.39 -17.88
CA SER A 122 -7.51 -0.26 -17.12
C SER A 122 -8.61 -0.73 -16.18
N TYR A 123 -8.77 -0.06 -15.04
CA TYR A 123 -9.83 -0.37 -14.10
C TYR A 123 -11.08 0.42 -14.46
N ASP A 124 -12.24 -0.20 -14.28
CA ASP A 124 -13.49 0.53 -14.41
C ASP A 124 -13.67 1.52 -13.24
N GLU A 125 -14.51 2.54 -13.48
CA GLU A 125 -14.76 3.60 -12.51
C GLU A 125 -15.40 3.07 -11.22
N ALA A 126 -16.19 2.01 -11.29
CA ALA A 126 -16.84 1.41 -10.12
C ALA A 126 -15.82 0.75 -9.19
N PHE A 127 -14.82 0.06 -9.74
CA PHE A 127 -13.70 -0.50 -9.00
C PHE A 127 -12.89 0.61 -8.33
N LEU A 128 -12.51 1.64 -9.09
CA LEU A 128 -11.75 2.78 -8.56
C LEU A 128 -12.52 3.51 -7.46
N LEU A 129 -13.84 3.68 -7.61
CA LEU A 129 -14.70 4.27 -6.58
C LEU A 129 -14.72 3.42 -5.31
N GLY A 130 -14.82 2.10 -5.43
CA GLY A 130 -14.73 1.19 -4.30
C GLY A 130 -13.40 1.31 -3.54
N GLN A 131 -12.29 1.44 -4.26
CA GLN A 131 -10.97 1.69 -3.66
C GLN A 131 -10.90 3.07 -3.01
N ALA A 132 -11.43 4.10 -3.66
CA ALA A 132 -11.46 5.47 -3.12
C ALA A 132 -12.21 5.55 -1.78
N MET A 133 -13.37 4.88 -1.68
CA MET A 133 -14.14 4.79 -0.43
C MET A 133 -13.34 4.13 0.68
N ARG A 134 -12.60 3.06 0.37
CA ARG A 134 -11.79 2.34 1.36
C ARG A 134 -10.60 3.16 1.83
N ILE A 135 -9.91 3.82 0.90
CA ILE A 135 -8.81 4.75 1.19
C ILE A 135 -9.31 5.89 2.08
N ALA A 136 -10.48 6.47 1.79
CA ALA A 136 -11.07 7.53 2.60
C ALA A 136 -11.37 7.08 4.04
N ALA A 137 -11.84 5.83 4.23
CA ALA A 137 -12.04 5.26 5.55
C ALA A 137 -10.73 5.17 6.34
N TRP A 138 -9.64 4.69 5.71
CA TRP A 138 -8.32 4.63 6.33
C TRP A 138 -7.76 6.00 6.67
N ILE A 139 -7.92 6.99 5.79
CA ILE A 139 -7.50 8.38 6.09
C ILE A 139 -8.28 8.93 7.28
N LYS A 140 -9.58 8.65 7.39
CA LYS A 140 -10.41 9.05 8.54
C LYS A 140 -9.99 8.37 9.84
N GLU A 141 -9.43 7.16 9.77
CA GLU A 141 -8.81 6.47 10.90
C GLU A 141 -7.43 7.04 11.28
N GLY A 142 -6.92 8.02 10.51
CA GLY A 142 -5.62 8.66 10.75
C GLY A 142 -4.45 7.92 10.10
N ARG A 143 -4.71 6.99 9.16
CA ARG A 143 -3.65 6.27 8.45
C ARG A 143 -3.10 7.09 7.30
N GLU A 144 -1.79 6.99 7.08
CA GLU A 144 -1.20 7.44 5.81
C GLU A 144 -1.39 6.34 4.75
N VAL A 145 -1.85 6.69 3.54
CA VAL A 145 -2.16 5.69 2.51
C VAL A 145 -1.29 5.88 1.29
N TYR A 146 -0.64 4.80 0.86
CA TYR A 146 0.21 4.73 -0.32
C TYR A 146 -0.48 3.87 -1.38
N VAL A 147 -0.56 4.38 -2.61
CA VAL A 147 -1.25 3.70 -3.73
C VAL A 147 -0.36 3.71 -4.94
N TYR A 148 -0.13 2.53 -5.53
CA TYR A 148 0.69 2.38 -6.73
C TYR A 148 -0.06 1.62 -7.82
N PHE A 149 -0.15 2.21 -9.01
CA PHE A 149 -0.63 1.54 -10.21
C PHE A 149 0.56 0.96 -10.98
N ASN A 150 0.65 -0.37 -10.99
CA ASN A 150 1.70 -1.15 -11.61
C ASN A 150 1.24 -1.80 -12.94
N ASN A 151 0.06 -1.45 -13.44
CA ASN A 151 -0.41 -1.80 -14.79
C ASN A 151 0.23 -0.91 -15.87
N THR A 152 1.57 -0.79 -15.85
CA THR A 152 2.32 0.17 -16.66
C THR A 152 2.29 -0.13 -18.16
N ALA A 153 1.91 -1.34 -18.56
CA ALA A 153 1.65 -1.68 -19.96
C ALA A 153 0.17 -1.48 -20.36
N GLY A 154 -0.61 -0.83 -19.49
CA GLY A 154 -1.96 -0.32 -19.69
C GLY A 154 -2.07 1.15 -19.28
N GLU A 155 -3.20 1.53 -18.69
CA GLU A 155 -3.57 2.93 -18.42
C GLU A 155 -3.23 3.36 -16.97
N ALA A 156 -2.06 2.99 -16.45
CA ALA A 156 -1.69 3.24 -15.05
C ALA A 156 -1.81 4.73 -14.66
N PHE A 157 -1.43 5.63 -15.56
CA PHE A 157 -1.46 7.07 -15.31
C PHE A 157 -2.90 7.62 -15.28
N GLU A 158 -3.74 7.18 -16.21
CA GLU A 158 -5.14 7.59 -16.31
C GLU A 158 -5.95 7.04 -15.12
N ASN A 159 -5.67 5.81 -14.68
CA ASN A 159 -6.27 5.24 -13.48
C ASN A 159 -5.90 6.05 -12.22
N LEU A 160 -4.63 6.45 -12.11
CA LEU A 160 -4.18 7.33 -11.03
C LEU A 160 -4.90 8.68 -11.07
N GLN A 161 -5.01 9.32 -12.24
CA GLN A 161 -5.72 10.59 -12.39
C GLN A 161 -7.20 10.47 -12.02
N THR A 162 -7.85 9.38 -12.45
CA THR A 162 -9.26 9.09 -12.16
C THR A 162 -9.47 8.89 -10.67
N LEU A 163 -8.63 8.09 -10.01
CA LEU A 163 -8.69 7.88 -8.57
C LEU A 163 -8.47 9.20 -7.81
N ASN A 164 -7.48 10.01 -8.20
CA ASN A 164 -7.23 11.32 -7.59
C ASN A 164 -8.43 12.26 -7.74
N ALA A 165 -9.10 12.24 -8.89
CA ALA A 165 -10.28 13.05 -9.12
C ALA A 165 -11.45 12.68 -8.20
N MET A 166 -11.51 11.45 -7.68
CA MET A 166 -12.55 11.03 -6.72
C MET A 166 -12.38 11.64 -5.34
N PHE A 167 -11.17 12.10 -4.99
CA PHE A 167 -10.91 12.84 -3.75
C PHE A 167 -11.08 14.35 -3.91
N ASN A 168 -11.37 14.86 -5.12
CA ASN A 168 -11.63 16.27 -5.34
C ASN A 168 -13.06 16.65 -4.88
N PRO A 169 -13.26 17.85 -4.30
CA PRO A 169 -14.56 18.30 -3.79
C PRO A 169 -15.66 18.34 -4.86
N HIS A 170 -15.29 18.49 -6.13
CA HIS A 170 -16.22 18.55 -7.25
C HIS A 170 -16.85 17.17 -7.56
N HIS A 171 -16.19 16.08 -7.18
CA HIS A 171 -16.71 14.71 -7.39
C HIS A 171 -17.79 14.37 -6.36
N GLU A 172 -17.72 14.93 -5.16
CA GLU A 172 -18.74 14.77 -4.12
C GLU A 172 -20.11 15.29 -4.60
N ALA A 173 -20.13 16.44 -5.28
CA ALA A 173 -21.36 17.02 -5.83
C ALA A 173 -21.99 16.11 -6.89
N ILE A 174 -21.17 15.52 -7.78
CA ILE A 174 -21.61 14.59 -8.82
C ILE A 174 -22.10 13.27 -8.20
N CYS A 175 -21.36 12.72 -7.23
CA CYS A 175 -21.71 11.48 -6.56
C CYS A 175 -23.00 11.61 -5.74
N LYS A 176 -23.24 12.75 -5.07
CA LYS A 176 -24.51 13.06 -4.39
C LYS A 176 -25.67 13.25 -5.38
N GLN A 177 -25.40 13.78 -6.57
CA GLN A 177 -26.41 13.95 -7.61
C GLN A 177 -26.83 12.62 -8.26
N GLN A 178 -25.88 11.71 -8.48
CA GLN A 178 -26.14 10.40 -9.10
C GLN A 178 -26.58 9.33 -8.09
N HIS A 179 -26.16 9.42 -6.83
CA HIS A 179 -26.47 8.46 -5.77
C HIS A 179 -26.98 9.15 -4.49
N PRO A 180 -28.19 9.75 -4.50
CA PRO A 180 -28.69 10.61 -3.43
C PRO A 180 -28.95 9.91 -2.08
N HIS A 181 -28.95 8.57 -2.06
CA HIS A 181 -29.14 7.75 -0.85
C HIS A 181 -27.85 7.07 -0.37
N CYS A 182 -26.71 7.33 -1.03
CA CYS A 182 -25.42 6.79 -0.64
C CYS A 182 -24.92 7.55 0.59
N SER A 183 -25.09 6.97 1.78
CA SER A 183 -24.65 7.52 3.07
C SER A 183 -23.12 7.59 3.21
N THR A 184 -22.38 7.07 2.23
CA THR A 184 -20.91 7.12 2.13
C THR A 184 -20.41 8.11 1.07
N CYS A 185 -21.27 8.94 0.47
CA CYS A 185 -20.80 10.07 -0.34
C CYS A 185 -19.88 10.93 0.53
N PHE A 186 -18.61 10.98 0.12
CA PHE A 186 -17.49 11.69 0.73
C PHE A 186 -17.96 12.94 1.49
N HIS A 187 -17.61 13.08 2.76
CA HIS A 187 -17.55 14.42 3.33
C HIS A 187 -16.21 15.02 2.86
N PRO A 188 -16.17 16.32 2.52
CA PRO A 188 -14.91 16.93 2.20
C PRO A 188 -14.02 16.78 3.43
N LEU A 189 -12.84 16.17 3.26
CA LEU A 189 -11.76 16.40 4.21
C LEU A 189 -11.64 17.92 4.33
N PRO A 190 -11.58 18.48 5.56
CA PRO A 190 -11.54 19.93 5.72
C PRO A 190 -10.38 20.48 4.92
N ILE A 191 -10.70 21.28 3.90
CA ILE A 191 -9.72 22.10 3.20
C ILE A 191 -9.39 23.23 4.18
N CYS A 192 -8.33 23.05 4.97
CA CYS A 192 -7.74 24.14 5.71
C CYS A 192 -7.20 25.15 4.69
N THR A 193 -8.01 26.18 4.41
CA THR A 193 -7.54 27.35 3.65
C THR A 193 -6.69 28.19 4.59
N GLY A 194 -5.52 28.59 4.08
CA GLY A 194 -4.39 29.04 4.88
C GLY A 194 -4.70 30.13 5.89
N ASN A 195 -4.57 29.79 7.16
CA ASN A 195 -3.77 30.55 8.12
C ASN A 195 -3.53 29.85 9.47
N ASP A 196 -4.07 28.65 9.69
CA ASP A 196 -3.80 27.88 10.91
C ASP A 196 -2.70 26.84 10.67
N LEU A 197 -1.63 26.96 11.44
CA LEU A 197 -0.44 26.12 11.45
C LEU A 197 -0.78 24.66 11.80
N GLY A 198 -0.50 23.75 10.87
CA GLY A 198 -0.57 22.29 11.08
C GLY A 198 -0.77 21.53 9.76
N GLN A 199 0.28 21.46 8.94
CA GLN A 199 0.25 20.90 7.58
C GLN A 199 -0.18 19.42 7.57
N LEU A 200 -1.40 19.13 7.10
CA LEU A 200 -1.74 17.82 6.52
C LEU A 200 -1.49 17.92 5.01
N HIS A 201 -0.44 17.25 4.56
CA HIS A 201 -0.16 17.10 3.13
C HIS A 201 -1.16 16.12 2.50
N PRO A 202 -1.49 16.27 1.19
CA PRO A 202 -2.12 15.19 0.45
C PRO A 202 -1.27 13.91 0.58
N PRO A 203 -1.87 12.70 0.49
CA PRO A 203 -1.10 11.46 0.55
C PRO A 203 0.08 11.54 -0.43
N LYS A 204 1.26 11.10 0.02
CA LYS A 204 2.44 10.96 -0.85
C LYS A 204 2.18 9.83 -1.84
N ILE A 205 1.59 10.17 -2.98
CA ILE A 205 1.34 9.24 -4.08
C ILE A 205 2.52 9.38 -5.05
N ASN A 206 3.33 8.32 -5.18
CA ASN A 206 4.47 8.22 -6.09
C ASN A 206 4.19 7.20 -7.19
#